data_AF-A0A2H0UNK3-F1
#
_entry.id   AF-A0A2H0UNK3-F1
#
_cell.length_a   1.000
_cell.length_b   1.000
_cell.length_c   1.000
_cell.angle_alpha   90.00
_cell.angle_beta   90.00
_cell.angle_gamma   90.00
#
_symmetry.space_group_name_H-M   'P 1'
#
loop_
_entity.id
_entity.type
_entity.pdbx_description
1 polymer ?
#
loop_
_entity_poly.entity_id
_entity_poly.type
_entity_poly.pdbx_seq_one_letter_code
_entity_poly.pdbx_strand_id
1 'polypeptide(L)'
;MSKFLRLRLVSVKYSGESIGRDVEVEVEALGQVLRVDKRIKVGETKKFSQEIARKELIGDFVSPNIAITVIEKDLFFNDTGKLKGSLGIDLALIEPQLFSFEVGVKESRSIFSWLFWGKRVAIFEIEVEAEVIKIEKANESEFGRIALYFDIDPEVQTANLRLEASDSGNVLKKIPNGEEVVIVKKAIVGIRPTGYLSDLWHKVSYQGIEGFVHSALIEVNGQEREKIIQAIKAKAKEIGIDEGVAINLAYCESKWLPFAHSSADNKGVYQLGESTVGYINSKLGGDVSDSYDPFQCIDGGLRYLRYLLKKYEGSSDYLARAIAGWNAGPNAVPYSGSLDLKGYDPQVADIVHCTLKEHKGESVMKSLKFLLLPIAIGVGLWLIFTPSGHGDLNTEIKVPRGKPTRYWE
;
A
#
# COMPACT_ATOMS: atom_id res chain seq x y z
N MET A 1 -12.00 -2.63 0.51
CA MET A 1 -11.66 -1.19 0.43
C MET A 1 -12.04 -0.55 1.74
N SER A 2 -11.15 0.23 2.35
CA SER A 2 -11.52 0.99 3.54
C SER A 2 -12.48 2.14 3.18
N LYS A 3 -13.40 2.43 4.09
CA LYS A 3 -14.41 3.47 3.97
C LYS A 3 -14.35 4.33 5.23
N PHE A 4 -14.58 5.63 5.10
CA PHE A 4 -14.81 6.46 6.29
C PHE A 4 -16.29 6.50 6.61
N LEU A 5 -16.62 6.14 7.85
CA LEU A 5 -17.92 6.45 8.43
C LEU A 5 -17.83 7.80 9.12
N ARG A 6 -18.73 8.72 8.78
CA ARG A 6 -18.94 9.99 9.48
C ARG A 6 -20.33 9.97 10.12
N LEU A 7 -20.39 10.23 11.42
CA LEU A 7 -21.63 10.42 12.17
C LEU A 7 -21.85 11.90 12.44
N ARG A 8 -23.08 12.39 12.21
CA ARG A 8 -23.46 13.80 12.46
C ARG A 8 -24.75 13.89 13.25
N LEU A 9 -24.83 14.87 14.14
CA LEU A 9 -26.09 15.29 14.73
C LEU A 9 -26.82 16.17 13.71
N VAL A 10 -28.04 15.78 13.33
CA VAL A 10 -28.85 16.47 12.32
C VAL A 10 -29.90 17.35 12.96
N SER A 11 -30.62 16.83 13.94
CA SER A 11 -31.68 17.61 14.57
C SER A 11 -31.95 17.20 16.02
N VAL A 12 -32.49 18.16 16.77
CA VAL A 12 -33.07 17.96 18.09
C VAL A 12 -34.44 18.62 18.08
N LYS A 13 -35.49 17.83 18.22
CA LYS A 13 -36.87 18.30 18.31
C LYS A 13 -37.38 18.11 19.72
N TYR A 14 -37.95 19.17 20.26
CA TYR A 14 -38.49 19.16 21.62
C TYR A 14 -40.03 19.14 21.58
N SER A 15 -40.63 18.15 22.22
CA SER A 15 -42.08 17.98 22.38
C SER A 15 -42.45 17.52 23.79
N GLY A 16 -43.73 17.27 24.04
CA GLY A 16 -44.24 16.91 25.37
C GLY A 16 -44.34 18.14 26.28
N GLU A 17 -44.07 17.96 27.57
CA GLU A 17 -44.19 19.04 28.55
C GLU A 17 -42.96 19.95 28.59
N SER A 18 -43.18 21.23 28.89
CA SER A 18 -42.11 22.22 29.06
C SER A 18 -41.40 22.01 30.39
N ILE A 19 -40.10 21.72 30.36
CA ILE A 19 -39.18 21.63 31.51
C ILE A 19 -38.14 22.75 31.52
N GLY A 20 -38.21 23.64 30.54
CA GLY A 20 -37.23 24.70 30.34
C GLY A 20 -36.91 24.85 28.86
N ARG A 21 -35.80 25.50 28.54
CA ARG A 21 -35.39 25.69 27.14
C ARG A 21 -33.89 25.67 26.95
N ASP A 22 -33.09 25.67 28.00
CA ASP A 22 -31.63 25.68 27.91
C ASP A 22 -31.17 24.21 27.87
N VAL A 23 -31.13 23.65 26.66
CA VAL A 23 -30.96 22.21 26.43
C VAL A 23 -29.53 21.90 25.99
N GLU A 24 -28.85 21.04 26.73
CA GLU A 24 -27.60 20.39 26.35
C GLU A 24 -27.89 18.98 25.87
N VAL A 25 -27.28 18.58 24.75
CA VAL A 25 -27.32 17.21 24.24
C VAL A 25 -25.89 16.70 24.14
N GLU A 26 -25.62 15.59 24.82
CA GLU A 26 -24.39 14.82 24.68
C GLU A 26 -24.66 13.56 23.86
N VAL A 27 -23.87 13.32 22.82
CA VAL A 27 -23.93 12.10 22.00
C VAL A 27 -22.56 11.43 22.00
N GLU A 28 -22.49 10.22 22.52
CA GLU A 28 -21.30 9.38 22.52
C GLU A 28 -21.47 8.24 21.51
N ALA A 29 -20.57 8.15 20.54
CA ALA A 29 -20.52 7.07 19.56
C ALA A 29 -19.09 6.85 19.08
N LEU A 30 -18.73 5.60 18.74
CA LEU A 30 -17.40 5.23 18.23
C LEU A 30 -16.21 5.67 19.10
N GLY A 31 -16.43 5.86 20.41
CA GLY A 31 -15.41 6.32 21.35
C GLY A 31 -15.16 7.83 21.34
N GLN A 32 -15.99 8.61 20.65
CA GLN A 32 -15.97 10.08 20.64
C GLN A 32 -17.26 10.62 21.25
N VAL A 33 -17.20 11.82 21.82
CA VAL A 33 -18.32 12.50 22.48
C VAL A 33 -18.51 13.88 21.84
N LEU A 34 -19.71 14.14 21.34
CA LEU A 34 -20.18 15.47 20.96
C LEU A 34 -21.04 16.05 22.07
N ARG A 35 -20.86 17.33 22.38
CA ARG A 35 -21.73 18.10 23.28
C ARG A 35 -22.21 19.34 22.55
N VAL A 36 -23.52 19.57 22.55
CA VAL A 36 -24.12 20.77 21.97
C VAL A 36 -25.06 21.43 22.96
N ASP A 37 -24.93 22.74 23.09
CA ASP A 37 -25.79 23.58 23.92
C ASP A 37 -26.69 24.44 23.04
N LYS A 38 -28.00 24.40 23.28
CA LYS A 38 -28.94 25.22 22.53
C LYS A 38 -30.19 25.58 23.29
N ARG A 39 -30.69 26.79 23.01
CA ARG A 39 -32.05 27.17 23.38
C ARG A 39 -33.07 26.54 22.44
N ILE A 40 -33.91 25.66 22.97
CA ILE A 40 -34.96 24.92 22.24
C ILE A 40 -36.27 25.03 23.00
N LYS A 41 -37.34 25.50 22.35
CA LYS A 41 -38.68 25.56 22.94
C LYS A 41 -39.49 24.31 22.63
N VAL A 42 -40.51 24.02 23.43
CA VAL A 42 -41.50 22.99 23.09
C VAL A 42 -42.13 23.30 21.73
N GLY A 43 -42.22 22.29 20.88
CA GLY A 43 -42.68 22.38 19.49
C GLY A 43 -41.59 22.81 18.49
N GLU A 44 -40.38 23.14 18.96
CA GLU A 44 -39.28 23.58 18.10
C GLU A 44 -38.36 22.42 17.71
N THR A 45 -37.93 22.43 16.44
CA THR A 45 -36.84 21.60 15.94
C THR A 45 -35.63 22.50 15.67
N LYS A 46 -34.48 22.18 16.28
CA LYS A 46 -33.19 22.78 15.93
C LYS A 46 -32.42 21.84 15.02
N LYS A 47 -31.91 22.39 13.91
CA LYS A 47 -31.02 21.68 12.99
C LYS A 47 -29.56 21.89 13.37
N PHE A 48 -28.77 20.87 13.08
CA PHE A 48 -27.36 20.73 13.39
C PHE A 48 -26.65 20.14 12.15
N SER A 49 -25.33 20.30 12.12
CA SER A 49 -24.44 19.68 11.13
C SER A 49 -23.12 19.23 11.75
N GLN A 50 -23.06 19.22 13.09
CA GLN A 50 -21.87 18.92 13.87
C GLN A 50 -21.52 17.43 13.77
N GLU A 51 -20.25 17.16 13.54
CA GLU A 51 -19.70 15.81 13.52
C GLU A 51 -19.63 15.25 14.95
N ILE A 52 -20.20 14.07 15.15
CA ILE A 52 -20.11 13.30 16.39
C ILE A 52 -18.81 12.50 16.40
N ALA A 53 -18.59 11.76 15.32
CA ALA A 53 -17.45 10.89 15.18
C ALA A 53 -17.10 10.62 13.72
N ARG A 54 -15.83 10.33 13.48
CA ARG A 54 -15.34 9.81 12.20
C ARG A 54 -14.40 8.65 12.44
N LYS A 55 -14.59 7.55 11.69
CA LYS A 55 -13.74 6.37 11.81
C LYS A 55 -13.59 5.63 10.49
N GLU A 56 -12.39 5.13 10.24
CA GLU A 56 -12.13 4.20 9.15
C GLU A 56 -12.64 2.81 9.54
N LEU A 57 -13.41 2.18 8.66
CA LEU A 57 -14.00 0.86 8.88
C LEU A 57 -13.79 -0.05 7.68
N ILE A 58 -13.76 -1.35 7.95
CA ILE A 58 -13.61 -2.43 6.96
C ILE A 58 -14.85 -3.32 7.04
N GLY A 59 -15.39 -3.68 5.88
CA GLY A 59 -16.57 -4.54 5.74
C GLY A 59 -17.76 -3.82 5.14
N ASP A 60 -18.90 -4.51 5.17
CA ASP A 60 -20.15 -4.06 4.55
C ASP A 60 -21.24 -3.71 5.57
N PHE A 61 -21.04 -4.00 6.86
CA PHE A 61 -21.98 -3.66 7.91
C PHE A 61 -21.25 -3.39 9.23
N VAL A 62 -21.75 -2.44 10.02
CA VAL A 62 -21.27 -2.16 11.38
C VAL A 62 -22.44 -1.79 12.29
N SER A 63 -22.34 -2.14 13.57
CA SER A 63 -23.34 -1.76 14.58
C SER A 63 -22.70 -1.12 15.82
N PRO A 64 -22.20 0.13 15.75
CA PRO A 64 -21.63 0.77 16.92
C PRO A 64 -22.70 1.12 17.95
N ASN A 65 -22.31 1.03 19.22
CA ASN A 65 -23.13 1.54 20.33
C ASN A 65 -23.18 3.08 20.28
N ILE A 66 -24.32 3.62 20.66
CA ILE A 66 -24.55 5.06 20.86
C ILE A 66 -25.17 5.29 22.23
N ALA A 67 -24.69 6.31 22.94
CA ALA A 67 -25.31 6.80 24.17
C ALA A 67 -25.67 8.27 24.01
N ILE A 68 -26.89 8.63 24.39
CA ILE A 68 -27.41 9.99 24.28
C ILE A 68 -27.86 10.45 25.67
N THR A 69 -27.40 11.63 26.07
CA THR A 69 -27.83 12.31 27.29
C THR A 69 -28.41 13.66 26.92
N VAL A 70 -29.59 13.98 27.42
CA VAL A 70 -30.22 15.29 27.27
C VAL A 70 -30.34 15.91 28.65
N ILE A 71 -29.88 17.16 28.78
CA ILE A 71 -29.84 17.89 30.04
C ILE A 71 -30.54 19.24 29.82
N GLU A 72 -31.60 19.52 30.57
CA GLU A 72 -32.07 20.89 30.74
C GLU A 72 -31.24 21.54 31.87
N LYS A 73 -30.56 22.64 31.53
CA LYS A 73 -29.73 23.41 32.43
C LYS A 73 -30.56 24.43 33.19
N ASP A 74 -30.75 24.13 34.46
CA ASP A 74 -31.56 24.92 35.38
C ASP A 74 -30.65 25.55 36.46
N LEU A 75 -31.03 26.73 36.98
CA LEU A 75 -30.17 27.48 37.93
C LEU A 75 -29.85 26.72 39.24
N PHE A 76 -30.65 25.72 39.61
CA PHE A 76 -30.53 25.01 40.88
C PHE A 76 -30.44 23.48 40.73
N PHE A 77 -31.11 22.87 39.76
CA PHE A 77 -31.07 21.42 39.52
C PHE A 77 -31.30 21.11 38.04
N ASN A 78 -30.36 20.45 37.38
CA ASN A 78 -30.52 20.07 35.97
C ASN A 78 -31.42 18.84 35.82
N ASP A 79 -32.33 18.89 34.84
CA ASP A 79 -33.18 17.75 34.47
C ASP A 79 -32.51 16.89 33.40
N THR A 80 -32.32 15.60 33.67
CA THR A 80 -31.52 14.72 32.80
C THR A 80 -32.30 13.51 32.30
N GLY A 81 -32.23 13.25 31.00
CA GLY A 81 -32.68 12.02 30.35
C GLY A 81 -31.52 11.30 29.68
N LYS A 82 -31.53 9.96 29.66
CA LYS A 82 -30.47 9.14 29.07
C LYS A 82 -31.04 7.98 28.26
N LEU A 83 -30.40 7.67 27.14
CA LEU A 83 -30.70 6.54 26.28
C LEU A 83 -29.41 5.86 25.84
N LYS A 84 -29.45 4.53 25.69
CA LYS A 84 -28.41 3.75 24.99
C LYS A 84 -29.05 2.97 23.87
N GLY A 85 -28.36 2.87 22.73
CA GLY A 85 -28.81 2.14 21.56
C GLY A 85 -27.65 1.68 20.68
N SER A 86 -27.98 1.24 19.47
CA SER A 86 -27.02 0.80 18.45
C SER A 86 -27.41 1.35 17.08
N LEU A 87 -26.43 1.64 16.24
CA LEU A 87 -26.64 2.13 14.88
C LEU A 87 -26.37 1.00 13.87
N GLY A 88 -27.39 0.32 13.36
CA GLY A 88 -27.17 -0.68 12.29
C GLY A 88 -26.87 0.01 10.97
N ILE A 89 -25.60 0.16 10.61
CA ILE A 89 -25.16 0.93 9.45
C ILE A 89 -24.69 -0.03 8.35
N ASP A 90 -25.35 0.05 7.20
CA ASP A 90 -24.94 -0.63 5.98
C ASP A 90 -23.83 0.19 5.30
N LEU A 91 -22.60 -0.33 5.29
CA LEU A 91 -21.44 0.33 4.69
C LEU A 91 -21.42 0.19 3.17
N ALA A 92 -22.34 -0.55 2.55
CA ALA A 92 -22.48 -0.63 1.09
C ALA A 92 -23.35 0.51 0.53
N LEU A 93 -24.24 1.08 1.34
CA LEU A 93 -25.07 2.23 0.97
C LEU A 93 -24.26 3.53 1.05
N ILE A 94 -24.16 4.22 -0.08
CA ILE A 94 -23.46 5.52 -0.18
C ILE A 94 -24.36 6.67 0.30
N GLU A 95 -25.68 6.49 0.19
CA GLU A 95 -26.65 7.47 0.65
C GLU A 95 -26.62 7.57 2.19
N PRO A 96 -26.77 8.78 2.76
CA PRO A 96 -26.80 8.94 4.20
C PRO A 96 -27.95 8.15 4.84
N GLN A 97 -27.63 7.45 5.92
CA GLN A 97 -28.60 6.67 6.70
C GLN A 97 -28.98 7.45 7.96
N LEU A 98 -30.28 7.65 8.18
CA LEU A 98 -30.81 8.45 9.28
C LEU A 98 -31.33 7.56 10.41
N PHE A 99 -30.99 7.90 11.65
CA PHE A 99 -31.41 7.22 12.86
C PHE A 99 -32.10 8.22 13.80
N SER A 100 -33.32 7.91 14.24
CA SER A 100 -34.07 8.73 15.18
C SER A 100 -34.12 8.07 16.55
N PHE A 101 -33.83 8.85 17.59
CA PHE A 101 -33.81 8.40 18.98
C PHE A 101 -34.70 9.30 19.83
N GLU A 102 -35.56 8.69 20.64
CA GLU A 102 -36.43 9.42 21.56
C GLU A 102 -35.87 9.37 22.99
N VAL A 103 -35.56 10.53 23.56
CA VAL A 103 -35.05 10.69 24.93
C VAL A 103 -36.08 11.44 25.78
N GLY A 104 -36.66 10.73 26.74
CA GLY A 104 -37.55 11.33 27.74
C GLY A 104 -36.76 11.98 28.88
N VAL A 105 -37.10 13.22 29.24
CA VAL A 105 -36.55 13.95 30.39
C VAL A 105 -37.69 14.27 31.37
N LYS A 106 -37.45 14.07 32.67
CA LYS A 106 -38.45 14.34 33.73
C LYS A 106 -37.98 15.50 34.58
N GLU A 107 -38.91 16.39 34.92
CA GLU A 107 -38.68 17.53 35.82
C GLU A 107 -38.38 17.05 37.25
N SER A 108 -37.28 17.52 37.83
CA SER A 108 -36.77 17.12 39.16
C SER A 108 -37.26 18.03 40.28
N ARG A 109 -38.08 19.04 39.99
CA ARG A 109 -38.57 19.99 41.00
C ARG A 109 -39.81 19.48 41.72
N SER A 110 -39.65 19.16 43.02
CA SER A 110 -40.20 20.01 44.08
C SER A 110 -39.86 19.48 45.48
N ILE A 111 -39.07 20.25 46.24
CA ILE A 111 -38.89 20.10 47.70
C ILE A 111 -40.18 20.45 48.49
N PHE A 112 -41.28 20.79 47.80
CA PHE A 112 -42.61 21.06 48.39
C PHE A 112 -43.78 20.30 47.72
N SER A 113 -43.55 19.25 46.92
CA SER A 113 -44.63 18.48 46.25
C SER A 113 -44.69 17.02 46.68
N TRP A 114 -45.02 16.76 47.95
CA TRP A 114 -45.48 15.41 48.34
C TRP A 114 -46.96 15.15 47.93
N LEU A 115 -47.66 16.16 47.39
CA LEU A 115 -49.13 16.19 47.28
C LEU A 115 -49.68 16.10 45.85
N PHE A 116 -48.86 16.19 44.80
CA PHE A 116 -49.33 16.05 43.41
C PHE A 116 -48.33 15.26 42.57
N TRP A 117 -48.59 13.96 42.41
CA TRP A 117 -47.83 13.09 41.50
C TRP A 117 -48.43 13.17 40.10
N GLY A 118 -47.83 13.99 39.24
CA GLY A 118 -48.05 13.97 37.79
C GLY A 118 -46.70 13.89 37.09
N LYS A 119 -46.43 12.79 36.35
CA LYS A 119 -45.18 12.59 35.61
C LYS A 119 -45.14 13.52 34.40
N ARG A 120 -44.58 14.72 34.58
CA ARG A 120 -44.22 15.58 33.44
C ARG A 120 -43.09 14.92 32.67
N VAL A 121 -43.25 14.73 31.37
CA VAL A 121 -42.23 14.13 30.49
C VAL A 121 -42.03 15.04 29.30
N ALA A 122 -40.85 15.66 29.24
CA ALA A 122 -40.34 16.27 28.02
C ALA A 122 -39.78 15.17 27.12
N ILE A 123 -40.01 15.29 25.82
CA ILE A 123 -39.57 14.29 24.82
C ILE A 123 -38.67 14.99 23.81
N PHE A 124 -37.44 14.51 23.70
CA PHE A 124 -36.46 14.97 22.73
C PHE A 124 -36.23 13.91 21.67
N GLU A 125 -36.61 14.21 20.43
CA GLU A 125 -36.30 13.39 19.27
C GLU A 125 -34.97 13.87 18.67
N ILE A 126 -33.98 12.98 18.65
CA ILE A 126 -32.60 13.23 18.24
C ILE A 126 -32.33 12.47 16.96
N GLU A 127 -32.05 13.20 15.88
CA GLU A 127 -31.69 12.60 14.59
C GLU A 127 -30.17 12.59 14.41
N VAL A 128 -29.63 11.39 14.19
CA VAL A 128 -28.23 11.16 13.87
C VAL A 128 -28.14 10.59 12.47
N GLU A 129 -27.24 11.13 11.65
CA GLU A 129 -26.98 10.66 10.31
C GLU A 129 -25.63 9.98 10.23
N ALA A 130 -25.60 8.83 9.54
CA ALA A 130 -24.41 8.12 9.15
C ALA A 130 -24.15 8.32 7.64
N GLU A 131 -23.06 9.00 7.31
CA GLU A 131 -22.58 9.17 5.95
C GLU A 131 -21.40 8.23 5.70
N VAL A 132 -21.53 7.35 4.70
CA VAL A 132 -20.46 6.45 4.27
C VAL A 132 -19.69 7.12 3.14
N ILE A 133 -18.47 7.54 3.45
CA ILE A 133 -17.58 8.20 2.50
C ILE A 133 -16.66 7.13 1.94
N LYS A 134 -16.83 6.82 0.66
CA LYS A 134 -15.85 6.01 -0.06
C LYS A 134 -14.52 6.75 -0.04
N ILE A 135 -13.48 6.05 0.40
CA ILE A 135 -12.13 6.49 0.09
C ILE A 135 -11.94 6.17 -1.39
N GLU A 136 -12.37 7.07 -2.25
CA GLU A 136 -11.60 7.28 -3.46
C GLU A 136 -10.24 7.74 -2.94
N LYS A 137 -9.18 6.97 -3.20
CA LYS A 137 -7.83 7.50 -2.98
C LYS A 137 -7.82 8.85 -3.65
N ALA A 138 -7.76 9.93 -2.86
CA ALA A 138 -7.55 11.25 -3.41
C ALA A 138 -6.34 11.12 -4.34
N ASN A 139 -6.45 11.68 -5.54
CA ASN A 139 -5.33 11.80 -6.47
C ASN A 139 -4.27 12.71 -5.83
N GLU A 140 -3.58 12.26 -4.78
CA GLU A 140 -2.17 12.59 -4.66
C GLU A 140 -1.57 12.12 -5.97
N SER A 141 -1.15 13.07 -6.79
CA SER A 141 -0.41 12.76 -8.00
C SER A 141 0.75 11.88 -7.59
N GLU A 142 0.69 10.61 -7.95
CA GLU A 142 1.76 9.68 -7.67
C GLU A 142 2.89 10.04 -8.62
N PHE A 143 4.09 10.28 -8.09
CA PHE A 143 5.23 10.65 -8.91
C PHE A 143 6.14 9.44 -9.09
N GLY A 144 6.85 9.43 -10.21
CA GLY A 144 7.95 8.52 -10.43
C GLY A 144 9.08 9.20 -11.19
N ARG A 145 10.17 8.47 -11.34
CA ARG A 145 11.35 8.91 -12.07
C ARG A 145 11.70 7.89 -13.13
N ILE A 146 12.04 8.33 -14.34
CA ILE A 146 12.62 7.44 -15.34
C ILE A 146 13.94 6.90 -14.80
N ALA A 147 14.06 5.58 -14.75
CA ALA A 147 15.23 4.89 -14.24
C ALA A 147 15.64 3.81 -15.24
N LEU A 148 16.67 4.12 -16.02
CA LEU A 148 17.22 3.25 -17.03
C LEU A 148 18.38 2.44 -16.44
N TYR A 149 18.23 1.13 -16.49
CA TYR A 149 19.13 0.18 -15.84
C TYR A 149 19.75 -0.73 -16.88
N PHE A 150 21.09 -0.79 -16.91
CA PHE A 150 21.85 -1.61 -17.86
C PHE A 150 21.52 -3.10 -17.74
N ASP A 151 21.19 -3.58 -16.54
CA ASP A 151 20.75 -4.96 -16.30
C ASP A 151 19.34 -5.25 -16.84
N ILE A 152 18.52 -4.24 -17.10
CA ILE A 152 17.19 -4.38 -17.71
C ILE A 152 17.33 -4.38 -19.24
N ASP A 153 17.92 -3.30 -19.77
CA ASP A 153 18.10 -3.09 -21.19
C ASP A 153 19.42 -2.31 -21.37
N PRO A 154 20.49 -2.94 -21.87
CA PRO A 154 21.80 -2.32 -21.96
C PRO A 154 21.89 -1.25 -23.06
N GLU A 155 20.95 -1.23 -23.99
CA GLU A 155 20.94 -0.31 -25.14
C GLU A 155 19.99 0.87 -24.95
N VAL A 156 19.13 0.85 -23.90
CA VAL A 156 18.16 1.91 -23.66
C VAL A 156 18.83 3.21 -23.20
N GLN A 157 18.64 4.28 -23.99
CA GLN A 157 19.15 5.62 -23.68
C GLN A 157 18.05 6.59 -23.21
N THR A 158 16.79 6.31 -23.57
CA THR A 158 15.61 7.09 -23.20
C THR A 158 14.41 6.17 -23.02
N ALA A 159 13.51 6.49 -22.11
CA ALA A 159 12.20 5.85 -22.07
C ALA A 159 11.30 6.43 -23.18
N ASN A 160 10.65 5.57 -23.96
CA ASN A 160 9.66 6.01 -24.93
C ASN A 160 8.31 6.17 -24.23
N LEU A 161 7.76 7.40 -24.24
CA LEU A 161 6.37 7.67 -23.93
C LEU A 161 5.52 7.32 -25.15
N ARG A 162 4.65 6.33 -25.03
CA ARG A 162 3.91 5.76 -26.15
C ARG A 162 2.43 6.07 -26.08
N LEU A 163 1.77 6.11 -27.22
CA LEU A 163 0.31 6.30 -27.29
C LEU A 163 -0.46 5.11 -26.70
N GLU A 164 0.12 3.92 -26.80
CA GLU A 164 -0.47 2.66 -26.35
C GLU A 164 0.53 1.89 -25.50
N ALA A 165 0.04 1.00 -24.64
CA ALA A 165 0.83 0.12 -23.79
C ALA A 165 1.44 -1.04 -24.61
N SER A 166 2.31 -0.71 -25.56
CA SER A 166 2.96 -1.65 -26.48
C SER A 166 4.27 -1.09 -27.00
N ASP A 167 5.28 -1.94 -27.24
CA ASP A 167 6.55 -1.53 -27.87
C ASP A 167 6.40 -1.13 -29.35
N SER A 168 5.35 -1.61 -30.01
CA SER A 168 4.94 -1.23 -31.36
C SER A 168 4.15 0.09 -31.41
N GLY A 169 3.69 0.58 -30.26
CA GLY A 169 2.90 1.81 -30.17
C GLY A 169 3.70 3.05 -30.56
N ASN A 170 3.02 4.01 -31.19
CA ASN A 170 3.63 5.28 -31.62
C ASN A 170 4.32 6.01 -30.45
N VAL A 171 5.57 6.41 -30.66
CA VAL A 171 6.32 7.20 -29.68
C VAL A 171 5.85 8.65 -29.74
N LEU A 172 5.20 9.10 -28.67
CA LEU A 172 4.79 10.49 -28.48
C LEU A 172 5.96 11.37 -28.06
N LYS A 173 6.84 10.84 -27.20
CA LYS A 173 8.00 11.56 -26.68
C LYS A 173 9.09 10.60 -26.21
N LYS A 174 10.34 11.05 -26.22
CA LYS A 174 11.45 10.37 -25.54
C LYS A 174 11.75 11.10 -24.24
N ILE A 175 11.83 10.35 -23.14
CA ILE A 175 12.06 10.87 -21.80
C ILE A 175 13.47 10.43 -21.37
N PRO A 176 14.40 11.37 -21.12
CA PRO A 176 15.72 11.07 -20.58
C PRO A 176 15.69 10.34 -19.24
N ASN A 177 16.77 9.62 -18.93
CA ASN A 177 16.97 9.01 -17.62
C ASN A 177 17.01 10.09 -16.53
N GLY A 178 16.41 9.81 -15.37
CA GLY A 178 16.39 10.72 -14.22
C GLY A 178 15.27 11.77 -14.23
N GLU A 179 14.53 11.91 -15.32
CA GLU A 179 13.39 12.83 -15.41
C GLU A 179 12.21 12.37 -14.56
N GLU A 180 11.50 13.32 -13.96
CA GLU A 180 10.30 13.06 -13.18
C GLU A 180 9.06 12.99 -14.08
N VAL A 181 8.14 12.11 -13.72
CA VAL A 181 6.85 11.91 -14.39
C VAL A 181 5.72 11.83 -13.37
N VAL A 182 4.54 12.32 -13.75
CA VAL A 182 3.32 12.09 -12.96
C VAL A 182 2.74 10.77 -13.41
N ILE A 183 2.59 9.81 -12.50
CA ILE A 183 1.92 8.54 -12.74
C ILE A 183 0.42 8.75 -12.63
N VAL A 184 -0.26 8.64 -13.77
CA VAL A 184 -1.71 8.74 -13.88
C VAL A 184 -2.36 7.41 -13.49
N LYS A 185 -1.74 6.28 -13.86
CA LYS A 185 -2.21 4.94 -13.49
C LYS A 185 -1.08 3.92 -13.57
N LYS A 186 -0.94 3.08 -12.53
CA LYS A 186 0.04 2.00 -12.44
C LYS A 186 -0.48 0.68 -13.01
N ALA A 187 0.48 -0.22 -13.29
CA ALA A 187 0.26 -1.64 -13.60
C ALA A 187 -0.86 -1.92 -14.63
N ILE A 188 -0.83 -1.19 -15.76
CA ILE A 188 -1.74 -1.44 -16.87
C ILE A 188 -1.16 -2.57 -17.71
N VAL A 189 -1.93 -3.65 -17.86
CA VAL A 189 -1.58 -4.75 -18.76
C VAL A 189 -1.56 -4.26 -20.20
N GLY A 190 -0.46 -4.52 -20.89
CA GLY A 190 -0.25 -4.19 -22.29
C GLY A 190 0.44 -5.33 -23.04
N ILE A 191 1.12 -5.01 -24.13
CA ILE A 191 1.94 -5.99 -24.86
C ILE A 191 3.32 -6.04 -24.20
N ARG A 192 3.76 -7.25 -23.84
CA ARG A 192 5.10 -7.53 -23.30
C ARG A 192 6.17 -7.26 -24.37
N PRO A 193 7.09 -6.31 -24.15
CA PRO A 193 8.22 -6.13 -25.06
C PRO A 193 9.13 -7.38 -25.06
N THR A 194 9.74 -7.67 -26.19
CA THR A 194 10.69 -8.79 -26.30
C THR A 194 11.87 -8.58 -25.33
N GLY A 195 12.18 -9.61 -24.52
CA GLY A 195 13.29 -9.57 -23.55
C GLY A 195 12.94 -8.97 -22.18
N TYR A 196 11.73 -8.43 -22.02
CA TYR A 196 11.23 -7.93 -20.74
C TYR A 196 10.44 -9.02 -20.01
N LEU A 197 10.57 -9.06 -18.68
CA LEU A 197 9.85 -10.01 -17.84
C LEU A 197 8.35 -9.70 -17.76
N SER A 198 7.99 -8.42 -17.79
CA SER A 198 6.64 -7.93 -17.50
C SER A 198 5.91 -7.43 -18.74
N ASP A 199 4.60 -7.57 -18.76
CA ASP A 199 3.66 -6.94 -19.69
C ASP A 199 3.02 -5.66 -19.12
N LEU A 200 3.52 -5.15 -17.98
CA LEU A 200 2.94 -4.02 -17.28
C LEU A 200 3.54 -2.69 -17.69
N TRP A 201 2.66 -1.73 -17.87
CA TRP A 201 2.94 -0.34 -18.23
C TRP A 201 2.38 0.61 -17.19
N HIS A 202 2.93 1.82 -17.13
CA HIS A 202 2.35 2.92 -16.37
C HIS A 202 1.85 3.97 -17.36
N LYS A 203 0.61 4.42 -17.17
CA LYS A 203 0.16 5.65 -17.81
C LYS A 203 0.75 6.81 -17.03
N VAL A 204 1.49 7.66 -17.72
CA VAL A 204 2.18 8.81 -17.12
C VAL A 204 1.88 10.08 -17.90
N SER A 205 2.00 11.22 -17.23
CA SER A 205 2.01 12.55 -17.82
C SER A 205 3.42 13.14 -17.70
N TYR A 206 3.98 13.57 -18.83
CA TYR A 206 5.28 14.22 -18.90
C TYR A 206 5.19 15.47 -19.77
N GLN A 207 5.48 16.62 -19.17
CA GLN A 207 5.37 17.94 -19.83
C GLN A 207 4.01 18.17 -20.50
N GLY A 208 2.92 17.76 -19.84
CA GLY A 208 1.55 17.91 -20.32
C GLY A 208 1.09 16.87 -21.35
N ILE A 209 1.92 15.90 -21.71
CA ILE A 209 1.57 14.82 -22.64
C ILE A 209 1.38 13.53 -21.85
N GLU A 210 0.21 12.92 -21.98
CA GLU A 210 -0.07 11.60 -21.41
C GLU A 210 0.27 10.47 -22.39
N GLY A 211 0.81 9.38 -21.85
CA GLY A 211 1.10 8.17 -22.61
C GLY A 211 1.54 7.04 -21.69
N PHE A 212 2.08 5.99 -22.28
CA PHE A 212 2.48 4.78 -21.58
C PHE A 212 4.00 4.63 -21.61
N VAL A 213 4.57 4.29 -20.47
CA VAL A 213 5.98 3.90 -20.33
C VAL A 213 6.01 2.54 -19.64
N HIS A 214 6.90 1.67 -20.09
CA HIS A 214 7.02 0.33 -19.53
C HIS A 214 7.41 0.41 -18.05
N SER A 215 6.76 -0.39 -17.18
CA SER A 215 6.93 -0.31 -15.73
C SER A 215 8.38 -0.49 -15.27
N ALA A 216 9.14 -1.35 -15.95
CA ALA A 216 10.56 -1.58 -15.66
C ALA A 216 11.47 -0.36 -15.86
N LEU A 217 10.99 0.70 -16.53
CA LEU A 217 11.77 1.92 -16.80
C LEU A 217 11.39 3.10 -15.89
N ILE A 218 10.52 2.87 -14.89
CA ILE A 218 10.07 3.88 -13.95
C ILE A 218 10.27 3.37 -12.52
N GLU A 219 10.91 4.18 -11.69
CA GLU A 219 10.84 4.04 -10.24
C GLU A 219 9.67 4.86 -9.71
N VAL A 220 8.70 4.19 -9.08
CA VAL A 220 7.62 4.87 -8.36
C VAL A 220 8.18 5.40 -7.04
N ASN A 221 7.83 6.63 -6.67
CA ASN A 221 8.30 7.22 -5.41
C ASN A 221 7.90 6.34 -4.21
N GLY A 222 8.87 6.04 -3.36
CA GLY A 222 8.68 5.10 -2.24
C GLY A 222 8.93 3.63 -2.58
N GLN A 223 9.07 3.29 -3.86
CA GLN A 223 9.31 1.94 -4.37
C GLN A 223 10.56 1.87 -5.27
N GLU A 224 11.51 2.77 -5.04
CA GLU A 224 12.79 2.80 -5.76
C GLU A 224 13.59 1.53 -5.47
N ARG A 225 14.41 1.05 -6.43
CA ARG A 225 15.15 -0.21 -6.28
C ARG A 225 16.01 -0.23 -5.02
N GLU A 226 16.66 0.88 -4.68
CA GLU A 226 17.46 1.00 -3.46
C GLU A 226 16.59 0.78 -2.21
N LYS A 227 15.39 1.38 -2.12
CA LYS A 227 14.49 1.18 -0.99
C LYS A 227 14.01 -0.27 -0.88
N ILE A 228 13.69 -0.89 -2.02
CA ILE A 228 13.31 -2.32 -2.09
C ILE A 228 14.45 -3.21 -1.59
N ILE A 229 15.69 -2.97 -2.03
CA ILE A 229 16.88 -3.71 -1.57
C ILE A 229 17.09 -3.55 -0.06
N GLN A 230 16.94 -2.33 0.47
CA GLN A 230 17.08 -2.10 1.91
C GLN A 230 15.97 -2.80 2.72
N ALA A 231 14.74 -2.82 2.20
CA ALA A 231 13.63 -3.55 2.81
C ALA A 231 13.88 -5.07 2.82
N ILE A 232 14.43 -5.63 1.73
CA ILE A 232 14.86 -7.04 1.67
C ILE A 232 15.89 -7.33 2.76
N LYS A 233 16.94 -6.51 2.88
CA LYS A 233 17.98 -6.69 3.90
C LYS A 233 17.42 -6.62 5.32
N ALA A 234 16.63 -5.59 5.60
CA ALA A 234 16.01 -5.40 6.91
C ALA A 234 15.16 -6.62 7.29
N LYS A 235 14.35 -7.12 6.35
CA LYS A 235 13.48 -8.27 6.60
C LYS A 235 14.26 -9.58 6.71
N ALA A 236 15.25 -9.82 5.85
CA ALA A 236 16.10 -11.00 5.90
C ALA A 236 16.81 -11.08 7.27
N LYS A 237 17.39 -9.97 7.73
CA LYS A 237 17.99 -9.85 9.05
C LYS A 237 16.99 -10.08 10.19
N GLU A 238 15.80 -9.50 10.11
CA GLU A 238 14.73 -9.68 11.12
C GLU A 238 14.40 -11.17 11.32
N ILE A 239 14.33 -11.94 10.23
CA ILE A 239 13.85 -13.33 10.28
C ILE A 239 14.97 -14.38 10.21
N GLY A 240 16.24 -13.96 10.23
CA GLY A 240 17.41 -14.84 10.28
C GLY A 240 17.75 -15.53 8.95
N ILE A 241 17.52 -14.87 7.81
CA ILE A 241 17.95 -15.32 6.48
C ILE A 241 19.22 -14.56 6.07
N ASP A 242 20.13 -15.23 5.37
CA ASP A 242 21.29 -14.59 4.75
C ASP A 242 20.86 -13.49 3.76
N GLU A 243 21.35 -12.26 3.98
CA GLU A 243 20.99 -11.10 3.15
C GLU A 243 21.40 -11.28 1.69
N GLY A 244 22.55 -11.92 1.43
CA GLY A 244 23.05 -12.16 0.07
C GLY A 244 22.12 -13.08 -0.71
N VAL A 245 21.72 -14.21 -0.12
CA VAL A 245 20.75 -15.14 -0.72
C VAL A 245 19.41 -14.45 -0.98
N ALA A 246 18.90 -13.68 0.00
CA ALA A 246 17.63 -12.97 -0.14
C ALA A 246 17.63 -11.95 -1.28
N ILE A 247 18.70 -11.17 -1.41
CA ILE A 247 18.89 -10.16 -2.45
C ILE A 247 19.08 -10.82 -3.82
N ASN A 248 19.93 -11.84 -3.90
CA ASN A 248 20.23 -12.53 -5.15
C ASN A 248 18.99 -13.23 -5.69
N LEU A 249 18.20 -13.86 -4.84
CA LEU A 249 16.94 -14.49 -5.25
C LEU A 249 15.97 -13.44 -5.84
N ALA A 250 15.74 -12.32 -5.14
CA ALA A 250 14.88 -11.25 -5.64
C ALA A 250 15.37 -10.66 -6.98
N TYR A 251 16.70 -10.57 -7.15
CA TYR A 251 17.29 -10.14 -8.41
C TYR A 251 17.02 -11.15 -9.53
N CYS A 252 17.23 -12.44 -9.28
CA CYS A 252 17.02 -13.49 -10.26
C CYS A 252 15.54 -13.64 -10.65
N GLU A 253 14.63 -13.37 -9.72
CA GLU A 253 13.18 -13.40 -9.96
C GLU A 253 12.68 -12.19 -10.76
N SER A 254 13.09 -10.98 -10.40
CA SER A 254 12.46 -9.76 -10.93
C SER A 254 13.41 -8.62 -11.25
N LYS A 255 14.71 -8.78 -11.00
CA LYS A 255 15.69 -7.67 -10.94
C LYS A 255 15.24 -6.57 -9.97
N TRP A 256 14.64 -6.98 -8.84
CA TRP A 256 14.02 -6.11 -7.81
C TRP A 256 12.89 -5.21 -8.31
N LEU A 257 12.24 -5.54 -9.43
CA LEU A 257 11.15 -4.74 -9.98
C LEU A 257 9.83 -5.06 -9.27
N PRO A 258 9.15 -4.08 -8.64
CA PRO A 258 7.90 -4.32 -7.92
C PRO A 258 6.73 -4.63 -8.84
N PHE A 259 6.79 -4.20 -10.11
CA PHE A 259 5.77 -4.47 -11.13
C PHE A 259 6.23 -5.55 -12.13
N ALA A 260 6.94 -6.56 -11.67
CA ALA A 260 7.27 -7.73 -12.49
C ALA A 260 6.07 -8.68 -12.58
N HIS A 261 5.75 -9.18 -13.79
CA HIS A 261 4.62 -10.07 -14.02
C HIS A 261 4.97 -11.13 -15.08
N SER A 262 5.14 -12.39 -14.64
CA SER A 262 5.52 -13.48 -15.54
C SER A 262 4.35 -13.99 -16.40
N SER A 263 4.66 -14.80 -17.42
CA SER A 263 3.64 -15.55 -18.19
C SER A 263 2.84 -16.56 -17.36
N ALA A 264 3.38 -17.02 -16.22
CA ALA A 264 2.73 -17.93 -15.29
C ALA A 264 1.89 -17.20 -14.21
N ASP A 265 1.64 -15.90 -14.39
CA ASP A 265 0.91 -15.03 -13.46
C ASP A 265 1.59 -14.84 -12.09
N ASN A 266 2.91 -15.01 -12.02
CA ASN A 266 3.68 -14.68 -10.82
C ASN A 266 3.98 -13.17 -10.77
N LYS A 267 3.92 -12.58 -9.57
CA LYS A 267 3.85 -11.13 -9.40
C LYS A 267 4.87 -10.59 -8.41
N GLY A 268 5.40 -9.42 -8.72
CA GLY A 268 6.21 -8.61 -7.80
C GLY A 268 7.66 -9.05 -7.66
N VAL A 269 8.31 -8.47 -6.65
CA VAL A 269 9.75 -8.60 -6.37
C VAL A 269 10.19 -10.06 -6.25
N TYR A 270 9.37 -10.89 -5.64
CA TYR A 270 9.62 -12.32 -5.41
C TYR A 270 8.75 -13.25 -6.27
N GLN A 271 8.08 -12.72 -7.31
CA GLN A 271 7.31 -13.54 -8.26
C GLN A 271 6.35 -14.51 -7.55
N LEU A 272 5.53 -13.99 -6.64
CA LEU A 272 4.60 -14.80 -5.86
C LEU A 272 3.34 -15.09 -6.69
N GLY A 273 3.10 -16.36 -7.00
CA GLY A 273 1.85 -16.84 -7.59
C GLY A 273 0.72 -16.99 -6.57
N GLU A 274 -0.52 -17.10 -7.06
CA GLU A 274 -1.73 -17.15 -6.22
C GLU A 274 -1.70 -18.27 -5.17
N SER A 275 -1.29 -19.48 -5.55
CA SER A 275 -1.19 -20.63 -4.64
C SER A 275 -0.15 -20.41 -3.53
N THR A 276 0.98 -19.79 -3.87
CA THR A 276 2.04 -19.42 -2.93
C THR A 276 1.55 -18.35 -1.95
N VAL A 277 0.86 -17.31 -2.44
CA VAL A 277 0.23 -16.28 -1.59
C VAL A 277 -0.77 -16.90 -0.62
N GLY A 278 -1.64 -17.80 -1.10
CA GLY A 278 -2.59 -18.52 -0.25
C GLY A 278 -1.90 -19.34 0.84
N TYR A 279 -0.78 -20.00 0.52
CA TYR A 279 0.02 -20.73 1.51
C TYR A 279 0.69 -19.79 2.52
N ILE A 280 1.30 -18.69 2.06
CA ILE A 280 1.93 -17.68 2.92
C ILE A 280 0.93 -17.13 3.93
N ASN A 281 -0.24 -16.69 3.46
CA ASN A 281 -1.23 -16.05 4.32
C ASN A 281 -1.86 -17.04 5.31
N SER A 282 -2.13 -18.29 4.87
CA SER A 282 -2.81 -19.28 5.72
C SER A 282 -1.89 -20.10 6.63
N LYS A 283 -0.60 -20.28 6.28
CA LYS A 283 0.32 -21.17 7.00
C LYS A 283 1.54 -20.48 7.59
N LEU A 284 1.99 -19.37 6.99
CA LEU A 284 3.25 -18.71 7.38
C LEU A 284 3.03 -17.35 8.08
N GLY A 285 1.77 -16.95 8.27
CA GLY A 285 1.40 -15.71 8.93
C GLY A 285 1.84 -14.47 8.16
N GLY A 286 1.83 -14.53 6.82
CA GLY A 286 1.95 -13.34 5.99
C GLY A 286 0.60 -12.66 5.76
N ASP A 287 0.64 -11.46 5.20
CA ASP A 287 -0.54 -10.66 4.85
C ASP A 287 -0.34 -10.03 3.47
N VAL A 288 -0.24 -10.88 2.45
CA VAL A 288 -0.06 -10.46 1.06
C VAL A 288 -1.44 -10.31 0.43
N SER A 289 -1.87 -9.07 0.27
CA SER A 289 -3.12 -8.69 -0.40
C SER A 289 -2.87 -8.13 -1.82
N ASP A 290 -1.68 -7.57 -2.04
CA ASP A 290 -1.21 -7.10 -3.34
C ASP A 290 0.27 -7.48 -3.53
N SER A 291 0.55 -8.41 -4.45
CA SER A 291 1.93 -8.82 -4.75
C SER A 291 2.75 -7.75 -5.45
N TYR A 292 2.13 -6.70 -6.01
CA TYR A 292 2.85 -5.54 -6.56
C TYR A 292 3.20 -4.49 -5.49
N ASP A 293 2.66 -4.61 -4.27
CA ASP A 293 3.20 -3.87 -3.12
C ASP A 293 4.54 -4.52 -2.73
N PRO A 294 5.67 -3.82 -2.91
CA PRO A 294 6.97 -4.43 -2.66
C PRO A 294 7.15 -4.87 -1.21
N PHE A 295 6.57 -4.17 -0.24
CA PHE A 295 6.77 -4.49 1.17
C PHE A 295 5.99 -5.73 1.59
N GLN A 296 4.75 -5.87 1.10
CA GLN A 296 3.97 -7.10 1.26
C GLN A 296 4.65 -8.28 0.56
N CYS A 297 5.09 -8.08 -0.69
CA CYS A 297 5.79 -9.10 -1.47
C CYS A 297 7.09 -9.57 -0.77
N ILE A 298 7.88 -8.64 -0.21
CA ILE A 298 9.11 -8.95 0.53
C ILE A 298 8.82 -9.73 1.82
N ASP A 299 7.86 -9.27 2.64
CA ASP A 299 7.51 -9.98 3.88
C ASP A 299 7.03 -11.41 3.58
N GLY A 300 6.10 -11.56 2.64
CA GLY A 300 5.57 -12.87 2.24
C GLY A 300 6.62 -13.77 1.60
N GLY A 301 7.37 -13.25 0.64
CA GLY A 301 8.43 -13.99 -0.06
C GLY A 301 9.51 -14.49 0.89
N LEU A 302 10.01 -13.64 1.79
CA LEU A 302 11.05 -14.06 2.72
C LEU A 302 10.54 -15.05 3.79
N ARG A 303 9.26 -14.98 4.20
CA ARG A 303 8.65 -16.04 5.03
C ARG A 303 8.63 -17.39 4.31
N TYR A 304 8.28 -17.38 3.02
CA TYR A 304 8.26 -18.57 2.20
C TYR A 304 9.67 -19.16 2.01
N LEU A 305 10.67 -18.31 1.76
CA LEU A 305 12.07 -18.72 1.70
C LEU A 305 12.52 -19.32 3.04
N ARG A 306 12.17 -18.70 4.18
CA ARG A 306 12.49 -19.24 5.51
C ARG A 306 11.91 -20.64 5.72
N TYR A 307 10.66 -20.83 5.29
CA TYR A 307 9.99 -22.13 5.35
C TYR A 307 10.76 -23.20 4.56
N LEU A 308 11.20 -22.88 3.33
CA LEU A 308 11.97 -23.79 2.49
C LEU A 308 13.35 -24.08 3.08
N LEU A 309 14.07 -23.06 3.57
CA LEU A 309 15.35 -23.22 4.23
C LEU A 309 15.24 -24.15 5.44
N LYS A 310 14.21 -23.96 6.26
CA LYS A 310 13.93 -24.84 7.41
C LYS A 310 13.54 -26.26 6.98
N LYS A 311 12.77 -26.41 5.89
CA LYS A 311 12.38 -27.72 5.36
C LYS A 311 13.59 -28.56 4.99
N TYR A 312 14.63 -27.94 4.43
CA TYR A 312 15.86 -28.63 4.00
C TYR A 312 17.01 -28.52 5.01
N GLU A 313 16.79 -27.94 6.18
CA GLU A 313 17.80 -27.85 7.23
C GLU A 313 18.36 -29.24 7.56
N GLY A 314 19.69 -29.37 7.56
CA GLY A 314 20.40 -30.63 7.78
C GLY A 314 20.58 -31.52 6.54
N SER A 315 19.97 -31.19 5.41
CA SER A 315 20.23 -31.90 4.13
C SER A 315 21.57 -31.48 3.49
N SER A 316 22.14 -32.36 2.67
CA SER A 316 23.21 -31.96 1.76
C SER A 316 22.65 -30.98 0.73
N ASP A 317 23.42 -29.93 0.41
CA ASP A 317 23.04 -28.88 -0.54
C ASP A 317 21.74 -28.14 -0.15
N TYR A 318 21.47 -27.97 1.15
CA TYR A 318 20.20 -27.42 1.64
C TYR A 318 19.79 -26.09 0.99
N LEU A 319 20.75 -25.18 0.73
CA LEU A 319 20.49 -23.93 0.02
C LEU A 319 20.00 -24.19 -1.40
N ALA A 320 20.69 -25.04 -2.15
CA ALA A 320 20.29 -25.38 -3.51
C ALA A 320 18.92 -26.07 -3.55
N ARG A 321 18.60 -26.92 -2.57
CA ARG A 321 17.27 -27.54 -2.44
C ARG A 321 16.18 -26.53 -2.10
N ALA A 322 16.46 -25.59 -1.20
CA ALA A 322 15.51 -24.53 -0.85
C ALA A 322 15.21 -23.65 -2.06
N ILE A 323 16.23 -23.22 -2.81
CA ILE A 323 16.05 -22.42 -4.03
C ILE A 323 15.41 -23.24 -5.17
N ALA A 324 15.73 -24.52 -5.31
CA ALA A 324 15.04 -25.38 -6.27
C ALA A 324 13.56 -25.56 -5.90
N GLY A 325 13.26 -25.78 -4.61
CA GLY A 325 11.89 -25.92 -4.10
C GLY A 325 11.09 -24.61 -4.10
N TRP A 326 11.77 -23.46 -4.16
CA TRP A 326 11.13 -22.17 -4.38
C TRP A 326 10.44 -22.13 -5.75
N ASN A 327 11.13 -22.56 -6.80
CA ASN A 327 10.62 -22.56 -8.17
C ASN A 327 9.80 -23.82 -8.52
N ALA A 328 10.32 -25.02 -8.23
CA ALA A 328 9.64 -26.28 -8.53
C ALA A 328 8.50 -26.63 -7.55
N GLY A 329 8.38 -25.88 -6.46
CA GLY A 329 7.48 -26.17 -5.34
C GLY A 329 8.11 -27.10 -4.29
N PRO A 330 7.67 -26.98 -3.01
CA PRO A 330 8.34 -27.59 -1.87
C PRO A 330 8.28 -29.11 -1.88
N ASN A 331 7.34 -29.72 -2.60
CA ASN A 331 7.14 -31.18 -2.60
C ASN A 331 7.81 -31.87 -3.80
N ALA A 332 8.32 -31.11 -4.77
CA ALA A 332 9.00 -31.65 -5.95
C ALA A 332 10.48 -31.96 -5.70
N VAL A 333 11.08 -31.37 -4.66
CA VAL A 333 12.49 -31.55 -4.34
C VAL A 333 12.62 -32.51 -3.15
N PRO A 334 13.37 -33.63 -3.28
CA PRO A 334 13.55 -34.56 -2.19
C PRO A 334 14.39 -33.95 -1.07
N TYR A 335 14.20 -34.41 0.18
CA TYR A 335 14.99 -33.94 1.32
C TYR A 335 16.44 -34.44 1.30
N SER A 336 16.67 -35.67 0.82
CA SER A 336 17.98 -36.33 0.87
C SER A 336 18.36 -36.96 -0.47
N GLY A 337 19.61 -37.42 -0.58
CA GLY A 337 20.17 -38.04 -1.80
C GLY A 337 20.94 -37.04 -2.66
N SER A 338 21.21 -37.39 -3.92
CA SER A 338 21.81 -36.45 -4.88
C SER A 338 20.74 -35.46 -5.38
N LEU A 339 21.09 -34.18 -5.52
CA LEU A 339 20.25 -33.19 -6.20
C LEU A 339 20.67 -33.11 -7.67
N ASP A 340 19.88 -33.72 -8.57
CA ASP A 340 20.09 -33.60 -10.02
C ASP A 340 19.15 -32.57 -10.63
N LEU A 341 19.65 -31.36 -10.84
CA LEU A 341 18.88 -30.25 -11.42
C LEU A 341 18.49 -30.48 -12.89
N LYS A 342 19.12 -31.42 -13.60
CA LYS A 342 18.80 -31.71 -15.01
C LYS A 342 17.43 -32.37 -15.19
N GLY A 343 16.88 -32.97 -14.12
CA GLY A 343 15.56 -33.58 -14.13
C GLY A 343 14.40 -32.59 -13.92
N TYR A 344 14.71 -31.30 -13.71
CA TYR A 344 13.71 -30.24 -13.51
C TYR A 344 13.57 -29.36 -14.75
N ASP A 345 12.54 -28.51 -14.75
CA ASP A 345 12.44 -27.42 -15.72
C ASP A 345 13.74 -26.59 -15.71
N PRO A 346 14.29 -26.17 -16.88
CA PRO A 346 15.51 -25.38 -16.94
C PRO A 346 15.52 -24.15 -16.01
N GLN A 347 14.36 -23.53 -15.79
CA GLN A 347 14.22 -22.38 -14.89
C GLN A 347 14.64 -22.70 -13.44
N VAL A 348 14.47 -23.93 -12.99
CA VAL A 348 14.90 -24.39 -11.65
C VAL A 348 16.42 -24.38 -11.56
N ALA A 349 17.11 -24.88 -12.58
CA ALA A 349 18.57 -24.86 -12.61
C ALA A 349 19.11 -23.44 -12.72
N ASP A 350 18.46 -22.60 -13.53
CA ASP A 350 18.85 -21.22 -13.78
C ASP A 350 18.72 -20.36 -12.52
N ILE A 351 17.60 -20.46 -11.79
CA ILE A 351 17.42 -19.67 -10.57
C ILE A 351 18.39 -20.10 -9.46
N VAL A 352 18.69 -21.40 -9.33
CA VAL A 352 19.70 -21.90 -8.39
C VAL A 352 21.09 -21.37 -8.77
N HIS A 353 21.45 -21.39 -10.06
CA HIS A 353 22.74 -20.90 -10.54
C HIS A 353 22.89 -19.40 -10.33
N CYS A 354 21.89 -18.63 -10.75
CA CYS A 354 21.86 -17.17 -10.61
C CYS A 354 21.97 -16.74 -9.14
N THR A 355 21.24 -17.42 -8.24
CA THR A 355 21.19 -17.06 -6.82
C THR A 355 22.47 -17.44 -6.06
N LEU A 356 22.98 -18.66 -6.25
CA LEU A 356 24.01 -19.24 -5.38
C LEU A 356 25.41 -19.32 -5.99
N LYS A 357 25.56 -19.23 -7.31
CA LYS A 357 26.86 -19.35 -7.98
C LYS A 357 27.34 -18.02 -8.54
N GLU A 358 26.46 -17.30 -9.22
CA GLU A 358 26.85 -16.03 -9.85
C GLU A 358 26.72 -14.82 -8.91
N HIS A 359 25.90 -14.93 -7.86
CA HIS A 359 25.61 -13.83 -6.93
C HIS A 359 25.25 -12.53 -7.68
N LYS A 360 24.44 -12.65 -8.74
CA LYS A 360 24.26 -11.56 -9.72
C LYS A 360 23.72 -10.28 -9.07
N GLY A 361 22.80 -10.41 -8.11
CA GLY A 361 22.24 -9.26 -7.40
C GLY A 361 23.33 -8.45 -6.68
N GLU A 362 24.18 -9.12 -5.91
CA GLU A 362 25.29 -8.47 -5.21
C GLU A 362 26.30 -7.84 -6.18
N SER A 363 26.60 -8.50 -7.30
CA SER A 363 27.49 -7.98 -8.34
C SER A 363 26.94 -6.70 -9.00
N VAL A 364 25.65 -6.69 -9.33
CA VAL A 364 24.94 -5.54 -9.91
C VAL A 364 24.86 -4.40 -8.90
N MET A 365 24.50 -4.69 -7.64
CA MET A 365 24.49 -3.68 -6.58
C MET A 365 25.84 -3.01 -6.36
N LYS A 366 26.94 -3.78 -6.37
CA LYS A 366 28.28 -3.22 -6.26
C LYS A 366 28.56 -2.27 -7.42
N SER A 367 28.18 -2.65 -8.64
CA SER A 367 28.33 -1.81 -9.84
C SER A 367 27.51 -0.51 -9.76
N LEU A 368 26.27 -0.57 -9.26
CA LEU A 368 25.42 0.62 -9.06
C LEU A 368 26.04 1.62 -8.06
N LYS A 369 26.67 1.14 -6.98
CA LYS A 369 27.36 1.98 -6.00
C LYS A 369 28.59 2.70 -6.55
N PHE A 370 29.27 2.12 -7.54
CA PHE A 370 30.41 2.77 -8.20
C PHE A 370 29.97 3.89 -9.17
N LEU A 371 28.76 3.82 -9.73
CA LEU A 371 28.21 4.85 -10.61
C LEU A 371 27.69 6.08 -9.85
N LEU A 372 27.31 5.91 -8.58
CA LEU A 372 26.75 6.94 -7.70
C LEU A 372 27.76 7.55 -6.73
N LEU A 373 29.04 7.13 -6.75
CA LEU A 373 30.08 7.88 -6.04
C LEU A 373 30.12 9.28 -6.68
N PRO A 374 29.99 10.38 -5.91
CA PRO A 374 30.25 11.68 -6.47
C PRO A 374 31.68 11.63 -6.97
N ILE A 375 31.86 11.78 -8.27
CA ILE A 375 33.14 12.19 -8.81
C ILE A 375 33.39 13.56 -8.18
N ALA A 376 34.09 13.57 -7.04
CA ALA A 376 34.71 14.75 -6.49
C ALA A 376 35.87 15.13 -7.41
N ILE A 377 35.55 15.53 -8.65
CA ILE A 377 36.45 16.38 -9.42
C ILE A 377 36.35 17.73 -8.71
N GLY A 378 37.35 17.99 -7.87
CA GLY A 378 37.49 19.21 -7.11
C GLY A 378 37.37 20.44 -8.00
N VAL A 379 36.27 21.18 -7.82
CA VAL A 379 36.25 22.60 -8.14
C VAL A 379 37.06 23.29 -7.06
N GLY A 380 38.35 23.50 -7.31
CA GLY A 380 39.20 24.16 -6.35
C GLY A 380 40.69 24.15 -6.66
N LEU A 381 41.11 24.64 -7.83
CA LEU A 381 42.41 25.31 -8.01
C LEU A 381 42.44 26.00 -9.38
N TRP A 382 42.06 27.27 -9.36
CA TRP A 382 42.31 28.22 -10.44
C TRP A 382 43.56 29.00 -10.07
N LEU A 383 44.75 28.65 -10.60
CA LEU A 383 45.89 29.55 -10.72
C LEU A 383 46.85 29.06 -11.84
N ILE A 384 46.72 29.73 -13.00
CA ILE A 384 47.76 30.16 -13.97
C ILE A 384 48.78 29.12 -14.50
N PHE A 385 48.66 28.75 -15.78
CA PHE A 385 49.57 29.10 -16.91
C PHE A 385 49.17 28.29 -18.17
N THR A 386 49.23 28.94 -19.34
CA THR A 386 48.85 28.45 -20.68
C THR A 386 50.01 27.68 -21.39
N PRO A 387 49.94 27.32 -22.68
CA PRO A 387 49.51 26.00 -23.18
C PRO A 387 50.59 25.28 -24.03
N SER A 388 50.67 23.95 -24.00
CA SER A 388 51.31 23.19 -25.09
C SER A 388 51.19 21.68 -24.91
N GLY A 389 50.89 20.97 -26.00
CA GLY A 389 51.26 19.56 -26.17
C GLY A 389 50.10 18.62 -26.50
N HIS A 390 50.00 18.25 -27.78
CA HIS A 390 49.26 17.08 -28.26
C HIS A 390 49.66 15.79 -27.53
N GLY A 391 48.71 14.88 -27.38
CA GLY A 391 48.93 13.50 -26.98
C GLY A 391 47.63 12.71 -26.98
N ASP A 392 47.29 12.14 -28.13
CA ASP A 392 46.25 11.12 -28.27
C ASP A 392 46.49 9.95 -27.31
N LEU A 393 45.48 9.61 -26.51
CA LEU A 393 45.35 8.28 -25.91
C LEU A 393 43.90 7.83 -26.00
N ASN A 394 43.57 7.25 -27.16
CA ASN A 394 42.49 6.27 -27.28
C ASN A 394 42.84 5.06 -26.41
N THR A 395 42.13 4.89 -25.29
CA THR A 395 42.02 3.59 -24.62
C THR A 395 40.60 3.08 -24.77
N GLU A 396 40.37 2.34 -25.85
CA GLU A 396 39.23 1.43 -25.98
C GLU A 396 39.27 0.41 -24.84
N ILE A 397 38.34 0.51 -23.89
CA ILE A 397 38.05 -0.57 -22.96
C ILE A 397 37.22 -1.61 -23.73
N LYS A 398 37.88 -2.66 -24.23
CA LYS A 398 37.20 -3.85 -24.75
C LYS A 398 36.57 -4.63 -23.60
N VAL A 399 35.27 -4.43 -23.40
CA VAL A 399 34.45 -5.31 -22.55
C VAL A 399 34.12 -6.59 -23.33
N PRO A 400 34.27 -7.80 -22.76
CA PRO A 400 33.96 -9.03 -23.47
C PRO A 400 32.47 -9.10 -23.83
N ARG A 401 32.17 -9.37 -25.11
CA ARG A 401 30.80 -9.65 -25.58
C ARG A 401 30.38 -11.05 -25.08
N GLY A 402 29.71 -11.10 -23.94
CA GLY A 402 28.86 -12.23 -23.58
C GLY A 402 27.55 -12.14 -24.35
N LYS A 403 27.11 -13.22 -24.98
CA LYS A 403 25.74 -13.31 -25.53
C LYS A 403 24.75 -13.24 -24.36
N PRO A 404 23.66 -12.45 -24.44
CA PRO A 404 22.64 -12.44 -23.41
C PRO A 404 22.01 -13.84 -23.31
N THR A 405 22.07 -14.44 -22.13
CA THR A 405 21.29 -15.62 -21.79
C THR A 405 19.82 -15.24 -21.79
N ARG A 406 19.01 -15.96 -22.57
CA ARG A 406 17.55 -15.80 -22.60
C ARG A 406 17.01 -16.31 -21.27
N TYR A 407 16.50 -15.39 -20.45
CA TYR A 407 15.92 -15.73 -19.14
C TYR A 407 14.40 -15.92 -19.20
N TRP A 408 13.72 -15.56 -20.29
CA TRP A 408 12.26 -15.38 -20.29
C TRP A 408 11.58 -15.74 -21.62
N GLU A 409 11.84 -16.94 -22.15
CA GLU A 409 11.04 -17.51 -23.25
C GLU A 409 10.07 -18.59 -22.77
#